data_AF-A0A947MQJ1-F1
#
_entry.id   AF-A0A947MQJ1-F1
#
_cell.length_a   1.000
_cell.length_b   1.000
_cell.length_c   1.000
_cell.angle_alpha   90.00
_cell.angle_beta   90.00
_cell.angle_gamma   90.00
#
_symmetry.space_group_name_H-M   'P 1'
#
loop_
_entity.id
_entity.type
_entity.pdbx_description
1 polymer ?
#
loop_
_entity_poly.entity_id
_entity_poly.type
_entity_poly.pdbx_seq_one_letter_code
_entity_poly.pdbx_strand_id
1 'polypeptide(L)'
;MKLPRRAVIRRPFALLVGSLSLVALIAACAPTKLTPEQYYGGTIAPEDTDGADDGDTAPDGADSPDMGPSDAADGADDTGTTGDVEPSDAVDSDAVDSDALVSDALDSEALDSDALDPDALDPDAALPDVALPDAVDPDAVLPNDVTDIHICTAQCAGKGCGDDGCGGLCGTCDVDEICSQVQKCVPKCIPQCFGKLCGPDQCGGSCGTCGDEFECGADGKCYSTTCVPDCEGKACGDNGCSGTCGTCAQGDLCTAGQCIAGPCSGVPFKTGKCDELGRALSCFGGSTLVVTDCNALENKKCGWSAPASAFSCI
;
A
#
# COMPACT_ATOMS: atom_id res chain seq x y z
N MET A 1 -70.12 1.66 47.55
CA MET A 1 -70.18 0.88 48.82
C MET A 1 -69.58 -0.51 48.60
N LYS A 2 -69.32 -1.27 49.67
CA LYS A 2 -68.52 -2.51 49.66
C LYS A 2 -69.21 -3.70 48.99
N LEU A 3 -68.36 -4.63 48.51
CA LEU A 3 -68.59 -6.03 48.11
C LEU A 3 -69.71 -6.80 48.84
N PRO A 4 -70.18 -7.87 48.20
CA PRO A 4 -70.15 -9.19 48.87
C PRO A 4 -69.23 -10.21 48.18
N ARG A 5 -68.59 -11.04 49.01
CA ARG A 5 -68.04 -12.37 48.66
C ARG A 5 -69.25 -13.36 48.65
N ARG A 6 -69.23 -14.62 48.20
CA ARG A 6 -68.18 -15.62 47.94
C ARG A 6 -68.87 -16.82 47.26
N ALA A 7 -68.22 -17.53 46.34
CA ALA A 7 -68.55 -18.93 46.04
C ALA A 7 -67.29 -19.66 45.55
N VAL A 8 -66.95 -20.77 46.21
CA VAL A 8 -65.81 -21.65 45.89
C VAL A 8 -66.39 -23.03 45.70
N ILE A 9 -66.00 -23.76 44.64
CA ILE A 9 -65.99 -25.24 44.64
C ILE A 9 -65.08 -25.80 43.52
N ARG A 10 -64.09 -26.59 43.97
CA ARG A 10 -63.42 -27.76 43.34
C ARG A 10 -62.69 -27.64 41.98
N ARG A 11 -61.35 -27.76 42.05
CA ARG A 11 -60.50 -28.41 41.03
C ARG A 11 -60.66 -29.95 41.10
N PRO A 12 -60.22 -30.74 40.10
CA PRO A 12 -58.82 -31.20 40.13
C PRO A 12 -58.11 -31.29 38.75
N PHE A 13 -56.78 -31.28 38.84
CA PHE A 13 -55.78 -31.93 37.96
C PHE A 13 -56.14 -32.35 36.51
N ALA A 14 -55.43 -31.74 35.56
CA ALA A 14 -54.83 -32.46 34.43
C ALA A 14 -53.45 -31.86 34.14
N LEU A 15 -52.40 -32.65 34.40
CA LEU A 15 -51.03 -32.36 33.95
C LEU A 15 -50.90 -32.76 32.48
N LEU A 16 -50.19 -31.97 31.67
CA LEU A 16 -49.27 -32.48 30.64
C LEU A 16 -48.42 -31.33 30.09
N VAL A 17 -47.18 -31.24 30.58
CA VAL A 17 -46.10 -30.51 29.92
C VAL A 17 -45.61 -31.35 28.75
N GLY A 18 -45.76 -30.84 27.53
CA GLY A 18 -45.33 -31.48 26.30
C GLY A 18 -44.19 -30.71 25.63
N SER A 19 -42.97 -31.00 26.05
CA SER A 19 -41.75 -30.58 25.36
C SER A 19 -41.57 -31.39 24.07
N LEU A 20 -41.50 -30.72 22.92
CA LEU A 20 -41.02 -31.32 21.68
C LEU A 20 -40.10 -30.34 20.95
N SER A 21 -38.90 -30.80 20.62
CA SER A 21 -37.87 -30.01 19.93
C SER A 21 -38.31 -29.63 18.53
N LEU A 22 -38.08 -28.37 18.14
CA LEU A 22 -37.98 -27.98 16.73
C LEU A 22 -36.51 -27.76 16.36
N VAL A 23 -35.78 -28.86 16.29
CA VAL A 23 -34.46 -28.95 15.65
C VAL A 23 -34.68 -29.58 14.27
N ALA A 24 -33.83 -29.20 13.30
CA ALA A 24 -33.79 -29.65 11.90
C ALA A 24 -34.70 -28.89 10.91
N LEU A 25 -34.20 -27.74 10.45
CA LEU A 25 -34.35 -27.27 9.07
C LEU A 25 -33.22 -26.30 8.68
N ILE A 26 -31.97 -26.73 8.89
CA ILE A 26 -30.81 -26.13 8.21
C ILE A 26 -30.64 -26.91 6.91
N ALA A 27 -30.99 -26.29 5.78
CA ALA A 27 -30.74 -26.86 4.47
C ALA A 27 -29.22 -27.00 4.24
N ALA A 28 -28.80 -28.15 3.73
CA ALA A 28 -27.39 -28.47 3.57
C ALA A 28 -26.74 -27.60 2.48
N CYS A 29 -25.85 -26.69 2.88
CA CYS A 29 -24.85 -26.13 1.98
C CYS A 29 -23.58 -26.99 2.11
N ALA A 30 -23.43 -27.95 1.21
CA ALA A 30 -22.24 -28.80 1.17
C ALA A 30 -21.10 -28.05 0.43
N PRO A 31 -19.90 -27.91 1.01
CA PRO A 31 -18.76 -27.40 0.27
C PRO A 31 -18.29 -28.46 -0.73
N THR A 32 -18.49 -28.21 -2.01
CA THR A 32 -17.84 -28.99 -3.07
C THR A 32 -16.33 -28.78 -2.95
N LYS A 33 -15.59 -29.85 -2.62
CA LYS A 33 -14.13 -29.87 -2.76
C LYS A 33 -13.77 -29.61 -4.23
N LEU A 34 -13.29 -28.40 -4.52
CA LEU A 34 -12.61 -28.11 -5.77
C LEU A 34 -11.16 -28.59 -5.62
N THR A 35 -10.78 -29.58 -6.43
CA THR A 35 -9.40 -30.05 -6.57
C THR A 35 -8.64 -29.13 -7.54
N PRO A 36 -7.42 -28.68 -7.22
CA PRO A 36 -6.64 -27.81 -8.09
C PRO A 36 -5.84 -28.64 -9.11
N GLU A 37 -6.53 -29.19 -10.12
CA GLU A 37 -5.92 -29.60 -11.38
C GLU A 37 -6.83 -29.17 -12.54
N GLN A 38 -6.24 -28.96 -13.73
CA GLN A 38 -6.87 -28.46 -14.97
C GLN A 38 -7.06 -26.93 -15.11
N TYR A 39 -6.03 -26.14 -14.77
CA TYR A 39 -5.83 -24.82 -15.41
C TYR A 39 -4.41 -24.69 -16.00
N TYR A 40 -4.12 -25.54 -16.97
CA TYR A 40 -3.04 -25.39 -17.95
C TYR A 40 -3.52 -25.99 -19.28
N GLY A 41 -3.47 -25.23 -20.37
CA GLY A 41 -3.92 -25.70 -21.69
C GLY A 41 -4.78 -24.70 -22.46
N GLY A 42 -4.27 -23.49 -22.67
CA GLY A 42 -4.92 -22.44 -23.48
C GLY A 42 -3.92 -21.77 -24.40
N THR A 43 -3.46 -22.49 -25.42
CA THR A 43 -2.59 -21.94 -26.47
C THR A 43 -3.38 -20.97 -27.34
N ILE A 44 -3.12 -19.67 -27.19
CA ILE A 44 -3.52 -18.65 -28.16
C ILE A 44 -2.26 -18.33 -28.98
N ALA A 45 -2.32 -18.53 -30.29
CA ALA A 45 -1.23 -18.15 -31.18
C ALA A 45 -1.14 -16.62 -31.27
N PRO A 46 0.06 -16.03 -31.40
CA PRO A 46 0.17 -14.69 -31.95
C PRO A 46 -0.25 -14.73 -33.42
N GLU A 47 -1.09 -13.79 -33.84
CA GLU A 47 -1.39 -13.59 -35.26
C GLU A 47 -0.25 -12.79 -35.87
N ASP A 48 0.47 -13.40 -36.82
CA ASP A 48 1.48 -12.72 -37.63
C ASP A 48 0.79 -11.67 -38.52
N THR A 49 1.06 -10.38 -38.27
CA THR A 49 0.78 -9.32 -39.24
C THR A 49 2.09 -8.77 -39.79
N ASP A 50 2.62 -9.45 -40.80
CA ASP A 50 3.66 -8.91 -41.67
C ASP A 50 3.16 -7.61 -42.33
N GLY A 51 3.88 -6.52 -42.08
CA GLY A 51 3.56 -5.18 -42.57
C GLY A 51 4.83 -4.41 -42.87
N ALA A 52 5.61 -4.90 -43.84
CA ALA A 52 6.75 -4.16 -44.38
C ALA A 52 6.25 -3.09 -45.37
N ASP A 53 6.68 -1.85 -45.17
CA ASP A 53 6.79 -0.86 -46.24
C ASP A 53 7.98 0.07 -45.93
N ASP A 54 8.96 0.09 -46.83
CA ASP A 54 10.16 0.92 -46.74
C ASP A 54 9.84 2.38 -47.15
N GLY A 55 10.50 3.36 -46.53
CA GLY A 55 10.13 4.77 -46.75
C GLY A 55 11.10 5.83 -46.23
N ASP A 56 12.36 5.79 -46.66
CA ASP A 56 13.30 6.90 -46.47
C ASP A 56 12.74 8.25 -46.95
N THR A 57 12.66 9.25 -46.06
CA THR A 57 13.13 10.62 -46.37
C THR A 57 13.29 11.48 -45.11
N ALA A 58 14.55 11.70 -44.70
CA ALA A 58 14.91 12.86 -43.90
C ALA A 58 15.01 14.12 -44.79
N PRO A 59 14.92 15.32 -44.19
CA PRO A 59 15.66 16.47 -44.70
C PRO A 59 16.63 17.04 -43.64
N ASP A 60 17.86 17.28 -44.07
CA ASP A 60 18.92 17.96 -43.32
C ASP A 60 18.67 19.45 -43.07
N GLY A 61 19.40 20.04 -42.11
CA GLY A 61 19.50 21.51 -41.89
C GLY A 61 19.18 21.91 -40.45
N ALA A 62 20.09 21.72 -39.49
CA ALA A 62 21.24 22.60 -39.19
C ALA A 62 20.86 23.90 -38.45
N ASP A 63 21.24 24.01 -37.17
CA ASP A 63 22.22 25.02 -36.72
C ASP A 63 22.68 24.74 -35.26
N SER A 64 23.94 25.07 -34.96
CA SER A 64 24.54 25.05 -33.61
C SER A 64 25.45 26.25 -33.46
N PRO A 65 25.54 26.82 -32.25
CA PRO A 65 26.82 26.78 -31.54
C PRO A 65 26.61 26.43 -30.05
N ASP A 66 27.38 25.51 -29.45
CA ASP A 66 28.81 25.64 -29.10
C ASP A 66 29.10 26.79 -28.12
N MET A 67 29.32 26.43 -26.86
CA MET A 67 29.98 27.23 -25.83
C MET A 67 30.80 26.32 -24.91
N GLY A 68 32.07 26.11 -25.25
CA GLY A 68 33.09 25.76 -24.26
C GLY A 68 33.60 27.02 -23.52
N PRO A 69 34.02 26.92 -22.25
CA PRO A 69 34.72 28.00 -21.55
C PRO A 69 36.22 27.99 -21.89
N SER A 70 36.80 29.17 -22.12
CA SER A 70 38.23 29.39 -22.33
C SER A 70 38.77 30.46 -21.38
N ASP A 71 40.00 30.26 -20.90
CA ASP A 71 40.67 31.07 -19.87
C ASP A 71 40.97 32.53 -20.27
N ALA A 72 41.13 33.41 -19.27
CA ALA A 72 42.36 34.18 -18.99
C ALA A 72 42.13 35.47 -18.17
N ALA A 73 42.95 35.70 -17.12
CA ALA A 73 43.94 36.79 -17.02
C ALA A 73 44.29 37.22 -15.57
N ASP A 74 45.60 37.31 -15.26
CA ASP A 74 46.37 38.26 -14.41
C ASP A 74 45.70 38.98 -13.20
N GLY A 75 46.30 39.23 -12.02
CA GLY A 75 47.66 39.17 -11.45
C GLY A 75 47.67 40.02 -10.13
N ALA A 76 48.72 40.23 -9.32
CA ALA A 76 50.10 39.73 -9.23
C ALA A 76 50.65 40.00 -7.78
N ASP A 77 51.94 40.37 -7.62
CA ASP A 77 52.69 40.81 -6.40
C ASP A 77 52.97 39.79 -5.26
N ASP A 78 54.12 39.79 -4.57
CA ASP A 78 55.51 40.12 -4.96
C ASP A 78 56.51 39.59 -3.88
N THR A 79 57.75 39.23 -4.28
CA THR A 79 58.96 38.91 -3.45
C THR A 79 58.88 37.87 -2.30
N GLY A 80 59.89 37.04 -2.01
CA GLY A 80 61.18 36.79 -2.65
C GLY A 80 62.40 36.86 -1.71
N THR A 81 62.83 35.73 -1.11
CA THR A 81 64.20 35.53 -0.56
C THR A 81 64.61 34.05 -0.51
N THR A 82 65.49 33.65 -1.43
CA THR A 82 66.81 32.98 -1.21
C THR A 82 67.00 31.93 -0.10
N GLY A 83 67.56 30.77 -0.45
CA GLY A 83 68.33 29.94 0.51
C GLY A 83 68.35 28.43 0.21
N ASP A 84 69.44 27.98 -0.38
CA ASP A 84 69.82 26.63 -0.82
C ASP A 84 69.69 25.44 0.19
N VAL A 85 69.94 24.23 -0.36
CA VAL A 85 70.38 22.96 0.29
C VAL A 85 69.31 21.91 0.65
N GLU A 86 69.07 21.00 -0.30
CA GLU A 86 69.01 19.53 -0.05
C GLU A 86 70.44 19.01 0.24
N PRO A 87 70.68 17.92 1.00
CA PRO A 87 69.85 16.70 0.99
C PRO A 87 69.66 15.94 2.33
N SER A 88 68.80 14.92 2.26
CA SER A 88 68.68 13.70 3.08
C SER A 88 69.76 13.38 4.13
N ASP A 89 69.37 13.10 5.38
CA ASP A 89 69.39 11.73 5.96
C ASP A 89 68.94 11.65 7.44
N ALA A 90 68.55 10.44 7.83
CA ALA A 90 68.51 9.88 9.20
C ALA A 90 67.41 10.33 10.21
N VAL A 91 66.57 9.34 10.50
CA VAL A 91 65.83 9.04 11.74
C VAL A 91 66.28 9.74 13.04
N ASP A 92 65.29 10.12 13.86
CA ASP A 92 65.30 9.73 15.27
C ASP A 92 63.87 9.32 15.69
N SER A 93 63.76 8.28 16.52
CA SER A 93 62.49 7.69 16.97
C SER A 93 62.46 7.72 18.48
N ASP A 94 61.94 8.80 19.09
CA ASP A 94 61.52 8.85 20.50
C ASP A 94 60.84 10.20 20.85
N ALA A 95 59.55 10.37 20.49
CA ALA A 95 58.69 11.45 21.03
C ALA A 95 57.19 11.23 20.76
N VAL A 96 56.59 10.16 21.27
CA VAL A 96 55.13 10.12 21.50
C VAL A 96 54.85 9.81 22.97
N ASP A 97 54.52 10.88 23.70
CA ASP A 97 54.11 10.82 25.10
C ASP A 97 52.69 10.26 25.22
N SER A 98 52.45 9.39 26.21
CA SER A 98 51.27 8.52 26.27
C SER A 98 50.02 9.15 26.90
N ASP A 99 50.11 10.39 27.38
CA ASP A 99 49.07 11.04 28.20
C ASP A 99 48.19 12.07 27.45
N ALA A 100 48.13 12.01 26.11
CA ALA A 100 47.44 13.02 25.27
C ALA A 100 46.04 12.63 24.73
N LEU A 101 45.48 11.46 25.09
CA LEU A 101 44.16 11.02 24.62
C LEU A 101 43.03 11.37 25.60
N VAL A 102 42.52 12.60 25.49
CA VAL A 102 41.21 12.98 26.06
C VAL A 102 40.10 12.61 25.07
N SER A 103 39.04 11.96 25.56
CA SER A 103 38.06 11.19 24.77
C SER A 103 37.10 11.96 23.85
N ASP A 104 37.35 13.24 23.54
CA ASP A 104 36.37 14.15 22.92
C ASP A 104 36.79 14.64 21.51
N ALA A 105 37.63 13.88 20.78
CA ALA A 105 38.19 14.27 19.48
C ALA A 105 37.84 13.33 18.31
N LEU A 106 36.83 12.47 18.45
CA LEU A 106 36.28 11.67 17.34
C LEU A 106 35.00 12.34 16.81
N ASP A 107 35.17 13.26 15.87
CA ASP A 107 34.08 13.75 15.03
C ASP A 107 33.73 12.68 13.97
N SER A 108 32.44 12.46 13.73
CA SER A 108 31.97 11.30 12.93
C SER A 108 32.14 11.48 11.41
N GLU A 109 32.64 12.64 10.98
CA GLU A 109 32.73 13.08 9.59
C GLU A 109 34.11 12.85 8.95
N ALA A 110 35.03 12.14 9.64
CA ALA A 110 36.38 11.83 9.14
C ALA A 110 36.53 10.42 8.54
N LEU A 111 35.44 9.64 8.47
CA LEU A 111 35.43 8.32 7.84
C LEU A 111 34.92 8.42 6.39
N ASP A 112 35.86 8.68 5.48
CA ASP A 112 35.61 8.57 4.05
C ASP A 112 35.26 7.12 3.68
N SER A 113 34.15 6.94 2.96
CA SER A 113 33.64 5.62 2.56
C SER A 113 34.44 4.99 1.43
N ASP A 114 35.24 5.79 0.72
CA ASP A 114 35.93 5.38 -0.50
C ASP A 114 37.39 4.91 -0.25
N ALA A 115 37.82 4.85 1.02
CA ALA A 115 39.16 4.39 1.42
C ALA A 115 39.30 2.86 1.60
N LEU A 116 38.21 2.09 1.42
CA LEU A 116 38.20 0.63 1.53
C LEU A 116 38.30 -0.02 0.15
N ASP A 117 39.53 -0.31 -0.29
CA ASP A 117 39.79 -1.14 -1.47
C ASP A 117 39.40 -2.61 -1.19
N PRO A 118 38.38 -3.17 -1.88
CA PRO A 118 37.95 -4.55 -1.67
C PRO A 118 38.96 -5.58 -2.21
N ASP A 119 39.93 -5.19 -3.04
CA ASP A 119 40.96 -6.09 -3.59
C ASP A 119 42.18 -6.26 -2.65
N ALA A 120 42.22 -5.56 -1.52
CA ALA A 120 43.27 -5.71 -0.49
C ALA A 120 43.08 -6.92 0.45
N LEU A 121 41.95 -7.63 0.35
CA LEU A 121 41.65 -8.83 1.13
C LEU A 121 42.12 -10.09 0.41
N ASP A 122 43.39 -10.47 0.63
CA ASP A 122 43.93 -11.75 0.18
C ASP A 122 43.21 -12.94 0.86
N PRO A 123 42.45 -13.77 0.12
CA PRO A 123 41.71 -14.89 0.69
C PRO A 123 42.62 -16.06 1.11
N ASP A 124 43.89 -16.11 0.68
CA ASP A 124 44.84 -17.18 1.03
C ASP A 124 45.63 -16.89 2.33
N ALA A 125 45.44 -15.73 2.97
CA ALA A 125 45.98 -15.45 4.31
C ALA A 125 45.34 -16.32 5.41
N ALA A 126 44.21 -16.98 5.12
CA ALA A 126 43.49 -17.87 6.03
C ALA A 126 44.10 -19.28 6.12
N LEU A 127 45.38 -19.38 6.52
CA LEU A 127 45.96 -20.65 6.96
C LEU A 127 45.40 -21.04 8.35
N PRO A 128 44.78 -22.22 8.51
CA PRO A 128 44.68 -22.82 9.84
C PRO A 128 46.09 -23.20 10.32
N ASP A 129 46.26 -23.29 11.64
CA ASP A 129 47.50 -23.72 12.32
C ASP A 129 48.67 -22.71 12.41
N VAL A 130 48.39 -21.47 12.84
CA VAL A 130 49.39 -20.62 13.52
C VAL A 130 48.98 -20.31 14.98
N ALA A 131 48.58 -21.35 15.70
CA ALA A 131 48.58 -21.33 17.17
C ALA A 131 49.99 -21.68 17.67
N LEU A 132 50.93 -20.73 17.59
CA LEU A 132 52.18 -20.84 18.36
C LEU A 132 51.85 -20.64 19.84
N PRO A 133 52.20 -21.58 20.74
CA PRO A 133 51.86 -21.49 22.16
C PRO A 133 52.68 -20.43 22.94
N ASP A 134 53.64 -19.77 22.29
CA ASP A 134 54.67 -18.94 22.93
C ASP A 134 54.47 -17.42 22.74
N ALA A 135 53.31 -16.97 22.28
CA ALA A 135 52.94 -15.54 22.17
C ALA A 135 52.07 -15.04 23.34
N VAL A 136 51.85 -15.87 24.36
CA VAL A 136 51.14 -15.47 25.59
C VAL A 136 52.16 -14.90 26.57
N ASP A 137 52.21 -13.58 26.70
CA ASP A 137 52.92 -12.92 27.79
C ASP A 137 52.23 -13.26 29.12
N PRO A 138 52.88 -13.98 30.05
CA PRO A 138 52.26 -14.39 31.31
C PRO A 138 52.08 -13.23 32.30
N ASP A 139 52.70 -12.06 32.07
CA ASP A 139 52.54 -10.86 32.91
C ASP A 139 51.51 -9.88 32.33
N ALA A 140 51.08 -10.05 31.07
CA ALA A 140 49.95 -9.30 30.49
C ALA A 140 48.57 -9.82 30.95
N VAL A 141 48.51 -11.03 31.52
CA VAL A 141 47.28 -11.57 32.13
C VAL A 141 47.21 -11.11 33.58
N LEU A 142 46.58 -9.95 33.82
CA LEU A 142 46.18 -9.57 35.16
C LEU A 142 45.29 -10.69 35.75
N PRO A 143 45.44 -11.08 37.03
CA PRO A 143 44.68 -12.20 37.62
C PRO A 143 43.15 -12.08 37.61
N ASN A 144 42.61 -10.95 37.16
CA ASN A 144 41.18 -10.65 37.06
C ASN A 144 40.65 -10.65 35.61
N ASP A 145 41.49 -10.57 34.58
CA ASP A 145 41.03 -10.44 33.17
C ASP A 145 40.69 -11.78 32.48
N VAL A 146 40.78 -12.90 33.22
CA VAL A 146 40.22 -14.19 32.79
C VAL A 146 38.76 -14.37 33.25
N THR A 147 38.11 -13.33 33.79
CA THR A 147 36.75 -13.44 34.32
C THR A 147 35.63 -13.09 33.34
N ASP A 148 35.95 -12.52 32.17
CA ASP A 148 35.00 -12.31 31.07
C ASP A 148 35.34 -13.19 29.84
N ILE A 149 35.23 -14.52 30.04
CA ILE A 149 34.51 -15.27 29.01
C ILE A 149 33.10 -14.70 29.03
N HIS A 150 32.80 -13.81 28.08
CA HIS A 150 31.45 -13.29 27.92
C HIS A 150 30.54 -14.44 27.47
N ILE A 151 29.99 -15.19 28.43
CA ILE A 151 29.06 -16.30 28.20
C ILE A 151 27.75 -15.70 27.71
N CYS A 152 27.72 -15.37 26.42
CA CYS A 152 26.52 -14.87 25.79
C CYS A 152 25.50 -16.00 25.70
N THR A 153 24.42 -15.86 26.46
CA THR A 153 23.36 -16.85 26.52
C THR A 153 22.27 -16.48 25.51
N ALA A 154 22.26 -17.18 24.37
CA ALA A 154 21.31 -17.00 23.28
C ALA A 154 19.85 -16.88 23.77
N GLN A 155 19.23 -15.72 23.57
CA GLN A 155 17.91 -15.39 24.11
C GLN A 155 16.79 -15.77 23.14
N CYS A 156 16.60 -17.06 22.85
CA CYS A 156 15.57 -17.53 21.92
C CYS A 156 14.19 -17.81 22.55
N ALA A 157 14.01 -17.59 23.85
CA ALA A 157 12.75 -17.86 24.54
C ALA A 157 11.61 -16.96 23.99
N GLY A 158 10.67 -17.57 23.26
CA GLY A 158 9.51 -16.88 22.68
C GLY A 158 9.74 -16.24 21.30
N LYS A 159 10.95 -16.35 20.74
CA LYS A 159 11.29 -15.95 19.37
C LYS A 159 11.09 -17.13 18.41
N GLY A 160 10.52 -16.89 17.25
CA GLY A 160 10.46 -17.87 16.15
C GLY A 160 11.51 -17.63 15.05
N CYS A 161 12.10 -16.44 15.04
CA CYS A 161 13.09 -15.99 14.07
C CYS A 161 13.87 -14.77 14.61
N GLY A 162 14.94 -14.38 13.93
CA GLY A 162 15.72 -13.17 14.22
C GLY A 162 16.80 -13.38 15.27
N ASP A 163 17.54 -12.32 15.61
CA ASP A 163 18.79 -12.42 16.37
C ASP A 163 18.62 -12.94 17.80
N ASP A 164 19.58 -13.76 18.23
CA ASP A 164 19.65 -14.33 19.58
C ASP A 164 20.27 -13.39 20.63
N GLY A 165 20.85 -12.28 20.19
CA GLY A 165 21.56 -11.29 21.03
C GLY A 165 23.05 -11.59 21.22
N CYS A 166 23.57 -12.64 20.57
CA CYS A 166 24.92 -13.19 20.72
C CYS A 166 25.66 -13.34 19.37
N GLY A 167 25.14 -12.71 18.30
CA GLY A 167 25.63 -12.88 16.93
C GLY A 167 25.09 -14.12 16.22
N GLY A 168 24.17 -14.87 16.83
CA GLY A 168 23.46 -15.99 16.23
C GLY A 168 21.99 -15.68 15.93
N LEU A 169 21.27 -16.66 15.39
CA LEU A 169 19.87 -16.55 14.99
C LEU A 169 18.98 -17.58 15.71
N CYS A 170 17.82 -17.12 16.18
CA CYS A 170 16.78 -17.92 16.82
C CYS A 170 15.80 -18.49 15.79
N GLY A 171 16.21 -19.52 15.06
CA GLY A 171 15.36 -20.20 14.08
C GLY A 171 15.19 -19.44 12.76
N THR A 172 14.40 -20.01 11.86
CA THR A 172 14.19 -19.55 10.48
C THR A 172 12.72 -19.66 10.11
N CYS A 173 12.22 -18.71 9.31
CA CYS A 173 10.86 -18.77 8.80
C CYS A 173 10.74 -19.68 7.57
N ASP A 174 9.53 -20.14 7.29
CA ASP A 174 9.24 -20.93 6.09
C ASP A 174 9.32 -20.08 4.81
N VAL A 175 9.29 -20.74 3.66
CA VAL A 175 9.22 -20.06 2.35
C VAL A 175 7.95 -19.20 2.31
N ASP A 176 8.10 -17.96 1.82
CA ASP A 176 7.07 -16.91 1.80
C ASP A 176 6.66 -16.35 3.18
N GLU A 177 7.47 -16.55 4.22
CA GLU A 177 7.39 -15.79 5.48
C GLU A 177 8.59 -14.86 5.70
N ILE A 178 8.39 -13.79 6.47
CA ILE A 178 9.44 -12.86 6.92
C ILE A 178 9.47 -12.79 8.44
N CYS A 179 10.64 -12.48 9.00
CA CYS A 179 10.73 -12.20 10.43
C CYS A 179 10.21 -10.80 10.74
N SER A 180 9.10 -10.72 11.48
CA SER A 180 8.56 -9.45 11.95
C SER A 180 9.42 -8.83 13.07
N GLN A 181 9.26 -7.52 13.31
CA GLN A 181 9.94 -6.81 14.41
C GLN A 181 9.66 -7.37 15.81
N VAL A 182 8.56 -8.14 15.97
CA VAL A 182 8.23 -8.87 17.22
C VAL A 182 8.81 -10.30 17.25
N GLN A 183 9.79 -10.58 16.37
CA GLN A 183 10.55 -11.82 16.26
C GLN A 183 9.67 -13.08 16.12
N LYS A 184 8.64 -12.92 15.28
CA LYS A 184 7.75 -13.99 14.82
C LYS A 184 7.73 -14.03 13.30
N CYS A 185 7.70 -15.22 12.74
CA CYS A 185 7.42 -15.41 11.34
C CYS A 185 5.99 -14.97 11.04
N VAL A 186 5.85 -14.20 9.97
CA VAL A 186 4.57 -13.73 9.43
C VAL A 186 4.61 -13.85 7.91
N PRO A 187 3.46 -14.06 7.25
CA PRO A 187 3.41 -14.11 5.78
C PRO A 187 4.04 -12.87 5.15
N LYS A 188 4.86 -13.10 4.12
CA LYS A 188 5.41 -12.04 3.29
C LYS A 188 4.26 -11.25 2.67
N CYS A 189 4.22 -9.95 2.93
CA CYS A 189 3.17 -9.11 2.39
C CYS A 189 3.39 -8.87 0.89
N ILE A 190 2.29 -8.89 0.13
CA ILE A 190 2.29 -8.67 -1.33
C ILE A 190 1.67 -7.29 -1.61
N PRO A 191 2.46 -6.31 -2.09
CA PRO A 191 2.00 -4.94 -2.37
C PRO A 191 0.77 -4.90 -3.29
N GLN A 192 -0.31 -4.27 -2.83
CA GLN A 192 -1.59 -4.15 -3.56
C GLN A 192 -1.64 -2.92 -4.47
N CYS A 193 -0.68 -2.84 -5.40
CA CYS A 193 -0.48 -1.68 -6.26
C CYS A 193 -1.12 -1.78 -7.66
N PHE A 194 -1.86 -2.86 -7.93
CA PHE A 194 -2.53 -3.01 -9.23
C PHE A 194 -3.55 -1.88 -9.46
N GLY A 195 -3.34 -1.10 -10.53
CA GLY A 195 -4.18 0.04 -10.86
C GLY A 195 -3.91 1.31 -10.05
N LYS A 196 -2.88 1.34 -9.19
CA LYS A 196 -2.45 2.52 -8.43
C LYS A 196 -1.12 3.06 -8.97
N LEU A 197 -1.04 4.37 -9.10
CA LEU A 197 0.19 5.13 -9.35
C LEU A 197 0.82 5.63 -8.05
N CYS A 198 0.01 5.80 -7.00
CA CYS A 198 0.42 6.37 -5.73
C CYS A 198 -0.42 5.82 -4.56
N GLY A 199 -0.01 6.15 -3.34
CA GLY A 199 -0.74 5.80 -2.10
C GLY A 199 -0.25 4.49 -1.48
N PRO A 200 -0.87 4.04 -0.37
CA PRO A 200 -0.39 2.89 0.40
C PRO A 200 -0.54 1.57 -0.36
N ASP A 201 0.41 0.67 -0.15
CA ASP A 201 0.48 -0.66 -0.78
C ASP A 201 -0.20 -1.78 0.03
N GLN A 202 -0.85 -1.44 1.15
CA GLN A 202 -1.44 -2.36 2.14
C GLN A 202 -0.42 -3.26 2.88
N CYS A 203 0.88 -3.05 2.68
CA CYS A 203 1.99 -3.72 3.35
C CYS A 203 2.82 -2.78 4.25
N GLY A 204 2.49 -1.49 4.28
CA GLY A 204 3.19 -0.45 5.04
C GLY A 204 4.15 0.39 4.20
N GLY A 205 4.29 0.07 2.90
CA GLY A 205 4.95 0.91 1.91
C GLY A 205 3.95 1.74 1.09
N SER A 206 4.42 2.21 -0.06
CA SER A 206 3.59 2.93 -1.04
C SER A 206 3.80 2.37 -2.46
N CYS A 207 2.78 2.54 -3.28
CA CYS A 207 2.77 2.13 -4.70
C CYS A 207 3.51 3.12 -5.62
N GLY A 208 4.03 4.21 -5.06
CA GLY A 208 4.62 5.32 -5.79
C GLY A 208 4.26 6.65 -5.13
N THR A 209 4.84 7.72 -5.68
CA THR A 209 4.59 9.12 -5.30
C THR A 209 4.10 9.90 -6.51
N CYS A 210 3.41 11.01 -6.25
CA CYS A 210 3.08 11.99 -7.27
C CYS A 210 4.21 13.03 -7.36
N GLY A 211 4.38 13.67 -8.52
CA GLY A 211 5.31 14.79 -8.68
C GLY A 211 4.85 16.05 -7.94
N ASP A 212 5.72 17.05 -7.81
CA ASP A 212 5.57 18.17 -6.86
C ASP A 212 4.32 19.07 -7.07
N GLU A 213 3.66 18.98 -8.24
CA GLU A 213 2.40 19.67 -8.54
C GLU A 213 1.16 18.75 -8.49
N PHE A 214 1.27 17.55 -7.93
CA PHE A 214 0.20 16.54 -7.94
C PHE A 214 -0.01 15.90 -6.56
N GLU A 215 -1.27 15.81 -6.13
CA GLU A 215 -1.69 15.08 -4.93
C GLU A 215 -2.25 13.69 -5.28
N CYS A 216 -2.05 12.74 -4.37
CA CYS A 216 -2.57 11.38 -4.53
C CYS A 216 -4.04 11.29 -4.09
N GLY A 217 -4.93 11.04 -5.05
CA GLY A 217 -6.35 10.79 -4.80
C GLY A 217 -6.60 9.43 -4.14
N ALA A 218 -7.78 9.27 -3.52
CA ALA A 218 -8.16 8.05 -2.81
C ALA A 218 -8.25 6.79 -3.71
N ASP A 219 -8.44 6.96 -5.01
CA ASP A 219 -8.37 5.88 -6.00
C ASP A 219 -6.92 5.40 -6.25
N GLY A 220 -5.91 6.20 -5.88
CA GLY A 220 -4.49 5.93 -6.08
C GLY A 220 -3.95 6.53 -7.38
N LYS A 221 -4.58 7.59 -7.91
CA LYS A 221 -4.08 8.37 -9.05
C LYS A 221 -3.58 9.75 -8.61
N CYS A 222 -2.72 10.34 -9.42
CA CYS A 222 -2.19 11.68 -9.19
C CYS A 222 -3.06 12.74 -9.88
N TYR A 223 -3.48 13.76 -9.13
CA TYR A 223 -4.30 14.89 -9.59
C TYR A 223 -3.57 16.20 -9.33
N SER A 224 -3.61 17.15 -10.27
CA SER A 224 -2.88 18.41 -10.12
C SER A 224 -3.41 19.23 -8.92
N THR A 225 -2.51 19.80 -8.12
CA THR A 225 -2.84 20.69 -6.99
C THR A 225 -3.29 22.08 -7.46
N THR A 226 -2.86 22.48 -8.66
CA THR A 226 -3.25 23.71 -9.36
C THR A 226 -4.37 23.48 -10.40
N CYS A 227 -5.07 22.35 -10.32
CA CYS A 227 -6.04 21.94 -11.33
C CYS A 227 -7.21 22.93 -11.46
N VAL A 228 -7.35 23.51 -12.67
CA VAL A 228 -8.44 24.40 -13.04
C VAL A 228 -9.60 23.57 -13.59
N PRO A 229 -10.78 23.53 -12.95
CA PRO A 229 -11.92 22.74 -13.40
C PRO A 229 -12.36 23.06 -14.83
N ASP A 230 -12.23 22.10 -15.74
CA ASP A 230 -12.75 22.20 -17.11
C ASP A 230 -14.25 21.88 -17.11
N CYS A 231 -15.06 22.92 -16.97
CA CYS A 231 -16.52 22.84 -16.95
C CYS A 231 -17.20 23.69 -18.03
N GLU A 232 -16.44 24.24 -18.98
CA GLU A 232 -17.03 25.00 -20.07
C GLU A 232 -17.88 24.07 -20.95
N GLY A 233 -19.16 24.41 -21.10
CA GLY A 233 -20.13 23.57 -21.81
C GLY A 233 -20.55 22.27 -21.09
N LYS A 234 -20.19 22.05 -19.82
CA LYS A 234 -20.60 20.86 -19.04
C LYS A 234 -21.57 21.23 -17.91
N ALA A 235 -22.77 20.66 -17.96
CA ALA A 235 -23.77 20.77 -16.88
C ALA A 235 -23.58 19.69 -15.78
N CYS A 236 -22.83 18.63 -16.09
CA CYS A 236 -22.59 17.50 -15.19
C CYS A 236 -21.32 16.74 -15.57
N GLY A 237 -20.92 15.80 -14.73
CA GLY A 237 -19.80 14.89 -14.99
C GLY A 237 -18.47 15.43 -14.44
N ASP A 238 -17.40 14.70 -14.73
CA ASP A 238 -16.05 15.00 -14.24
C ASP A 238 -15.56 16.37 -14.74
N ASN A 239 -14.88 17.12 -13.86
CA ASN A 239 -14.29 18.42 -14.16
C ASN A 239 -12.80 18.36 -14.54
N GLY A 240 -12.22 17.17 -14.67
CA GLY A 240 -10.78 16.94 -14.88
C GLY A 240 -9.93 17.08 -13.61
N CYS A 241 -10.55 17.45 -12.48
CA CYS A 241 -9.90 17.88 -11.25
C CYS A 241 -10.49 17.18 -10.02
N SER A 242 -10.55 15.84 -10.03
CA SER A 242 -11.06 14.96 -8.95
C SER A 242 -12.48 15.24 -8.45
N GLY A 243 -13.22 16.11 -9.14
CA GLY A 243 -14.54 16.60 -8.77
C GLY A 243 -15.51 16.55 -9.94
N THR A 244 -16.56 17.38 -9.89
CA THR A 244 -17.58 17.41 -10.95
C THR A 244 -18.03 18.82 -11.28
N CYS A 245 -18.47 19.03 -12.53
CA CYS A 245 -19.03 20.29 -13.01
C CYS A 245 -20.47 20.55 -12.55
N GLY A 246 -21.13 19.52 -12.03
CA GLY A 246 -22.52 19.59 -11.58
C GLY A 246 -23.13 18.19 -11.47
N THR A 247 -24.38 18.15 -11.04
CA THR A 247 -25.18 16.93 -10.93
C THR A 247 -26.53 17.12 -11.62
N CYS A 248 -27.02 16.06 -12.26
CA CYS A 248 -28.32 16.09 -12.93
C CYS A 248 -29.49 15.97 -11.95
N ALA A 249 -30.68 16.37 -12.39
CA ALA A 249 -31.89 16.21 -11.60
C ALA A 249 -32.23 14.74 -11.34
N GLN A 250 -33.09 14.48 -10.36
CA GLN A 250 -33.42 13.12 -9.94
C GLN A 250 -34.00 12.28 -11.10
N GLY A 251 -33.25 11.23 -11.48
CA GLY A 251 -33.63 10.29 -12.53
C GLY A 251 -33.11 10.63 -13.92
N ASP A 252 -32.40 11.75 -14.08
CA ASP A 252 -31.68 12.11 -15.30
C ASP A 252 -30.28 11.49 -15.32
N LEU A 253 -29.74 11.29 -16.52
CA LEU A 253 -28.41 10.73 -16.75
C LEU A 253 -27.44 11.81 -17.21
N CYS A 254 -26.21 11.77 -16.72
CA CYS A 254 -25.12 12.56 -17.30
C CYS A 254 -24.54 11.82 -18.51
N THR A 255 -24.50 12.46 -19.67
CA THR A 255 -23.96 11.89 -20.91
C THR A 255 -23.30 12.99 -21.72
N ALA A 256 -22.02 12.81 -22.09
CA ALA A 256 -21.21 13.82 -22.79
C ALA A 256 -21.24 15.22 -22.11
N GLY A 257 -21.18 15.26 -20.77
CA GLY A 257 -21.24 16.50 -19.98
C GLY A 257 -22.62 17.14 -19.87
N GLN A 258 -23.66 16.54 -20.45
CA GLN A 258 -25.03 17.08 -20.49
C GLN A 258 -26.01 16.19 -19.73
N CYS A 259 -27.02 16.81 -19.11
CA CYS A 259 -28.09 16.10 -18.44
C CYS A 259 -29.19 15.74 -19.43
N ILE A 260 -29.40 14.45 -19.65
CA ILE A 260 -30.45 13.92 -20.51
C ILE A 260 -31.49 13.15 -19.69
N ALA A 261 -32.74 13.13 -20.15
CA ALA A 261 -33.81 12.43 -19.46
C ALA A 261 -33.51 10.92 -19.37
N GLY A 262 -33.30 10.42 -18.16
CA GLY A 262 -33.08 9.01 -17.89
C GLY A 262 -34.39 8.23 -17.71
N PRO A 263 -34.32 6.89 -17.51
CA PRO A 263 -35.50 6.05 -17.31
C PRO A 263 -36.39 6.52 -16.14
N CYS A 264 -35.79 7.12 -15.11
CA CYS A 264 -36.52 7.62 -13.94
C CYS A 264 -36.78 9.14 -13.97
N SER A 265 -36.58 9.82 -15.10
CA SER A 265 -36.70 11.28 -15.20
C SER A 265 -38.08 11.77 -14.72
N GLY A 266 -38.05 12.65 -13.72
CA GLY A 266 -39.25 13.18 -13.09
C GLY A 266 -40.10 12.12 -12.36
N VAL A 267 -39.56 10.96 -11.99
CA VAL A 267 -40.19 9.96 -11.12
C VAL A 267 -39.58 10.08 -9.72
N PRO A 268 -40.33 10.53 -8.70
CA PRO A 268 -39.82 10.62 -7.34
C PRO A 268 -39.36 9.27 -6.79
N PHE A 269 -38.08 9.15 -6.39
CA PHE A 269 -37.47 7.85 -6.04
C PHE A 269 -38.09 7.15 -4.82
N LYS A 270 -38.78 7.88 -3.92
CA LYS A 270 -39.39 7.30 -2.72
C LYS A 270 -40.89 7.00 -2.85
N THR A 271 -41.59 7.81 -3.65
CA THR A 271 -43.06 7.77 -3.72
C THR A 271 -43.58 7.28 -5.07
N GLY A 272 -42.75 7.30 -6.12
CA GLY A 272 -43.22 7.11 -7.48
C GLY A 272 -44.17 8.23 -7.95
N LYS A 273 -44.86 7.99 -9.06
CA LYS A 273 -45.98 8.80 -9.57
C LYS A 273 -46.97 7.95 -10.37
N CYS A 274 -48.16 8.49 -10.61
CA CYS A 274 -48.99 8.04 -11.73
C CYS A 274 -48.63 8.82 -13.00
N ASP A 275 -48.75 8.19 -14.17
CA ASP A 275 -48.78 8.90 -15.45
C ASP A 275 -50.22 9.11 -15.97
N GLU A 276 -50.33 9.83 -17.09
CA GLU A 276 -51.62 10.14 -17.74
C GLU A 276 -52.33 8.90 -18.30
N LEU A 277 -51.59 7.80 -18.48
CA LEU A 277 -52.12 6.50 -18.93
C LEU A 277 -52.62 5.64 -17.76
N GLY A 278 -52.58 6.15 -16.52
CA GLY A 278 -53.04 5.43 -15.32
C GLY A 278 -52.08 4.34 -14.85
N ARG A 279 -50.80 4.39 -15.25
CA ARG A 279 -49.75 3.46 -14.83
C ARG A 279 -49.04 3.99 -13.58
N ALA A 280 -48.68 3.11 -12.66
CA ALA A 280 -47.84 3.42 -11.51
C ALA A 280 -46.36 3.28 -11.89
N LEU A 281 -45.60 4.37 -11.74
CA LEU A 281 -44.17 4.44 -12.03
C LEU A 281 -43.38 4.48 -10.72
N SER A 282 -42.47 3.54 -10.53
CA SER A 282 -41.57 3.46 -9.36
C SER A 282 -40.12 3.34 -9.83
N CYS A 283 -39.19 4.07 -9.21
CA CYS A 283 -37.76 3.97 -9.53
C CYS A 283 -36.99 3.26 -8.42
N PHE A 284 -36.20 2.25 -8.78
CA PHE A 284 -35.33 1.50 -7.87
C PHE A 284 -33.86 1.73 -8.24
N GLY A 285 -32.99 1.85 -7.23
CA GLY A 285 -31.55 2.09 -7.43
C GLY A 285 -31.19 3.40 -8.15
N GLY A 286 -32.16 4.29 -8.37
CA GLY A 286 -32.00 5.55 -9.12
C GLY A 286 -31.98 5.42 -10.65
N SER A 287 -31.97 4.20 -11.19
CA SER A 287 -31.84 3.93 -12.63
C SER A 287 -32.86 2.94 -13.19
N THR A 288 -33.49 2.11 -12.34
CA THR A 288 -34.42 1.06 -12.78
C THR A 288 -35.86 1.54 -12.65
N LEU A 289 -36.49 1.91 -13.77
CA LEU A 289 -37.92 2.21 -13.82
C LEU A 289 -38.75 0.92 -13.86
N VAL A 290 -39.63 0.74 -12.89
CA VAL A 290 -40.71 -0.25 -12.90
C VAL A 290 -42.01 0.48 -13.22
N VAL A 291 -42.73 -0.02 -14.23
CA VAL A 291 -44.02 0.51 -14.67
C VAL A 291 -45.07 -0.58 -14.52
N THR A 292 -46.09 -0.33 -13.70
CA THR A 292 -47.23 -1.22 -13.53
C THR A 292 -48.47 -0.59 -14.15
N ASP A 293 -49.03 -1.20 -15.18
CA ASP A 293 -50.32 -0.77 -15.73
C ASP A 293 -51.46 -1.17 -14.77
N CYS A 294 -52.06 -0.17 -14.13
CA CYS A 294 -53.14 -0.41 -13.19
C CYS A 294 -54.50 -0.57 -13.89
N ASN A 295 -54.67 -0.10 -15.12
CA ASN A 295 -55.91 -0.25 -15.89
C ASN A 295 -56.03 -1.68 -16.49
N ALA A 296 -54.90 -2.36 -16.66
CA ALA A 296 -54.86 -3.79 -16.99
C ALA A 296 -55.24 -4.71 -15.81
N LEU A 297 -55.38 -4.18 -14.60
CA LEU A 297 -55.74 -4.93 -13.39
C LEU A 297 -57.21 -4.73 -13.04
N GLU A 298 -57.91 -5.82 -12.72
CA GLU A 298 -59.36 -5.79 -12.47
C GLU A 298 -59.74 -4.85 -11.32
N ASN A 299 -60.60 -3.87 -11.61
CA ASN A 299 -61.09 -2.86 -10.68
C ASN A 299 -60.00 -2.03 -9.96
N LYS A 300 -58.81 -1.91 -10.56
CA LYS A 300 -57.70 -1.11 -10.03
C LYS A 300 -57.50 0.19 -10.81
N LYS A 301 -56.86 1.15 -10.16
CA LYS A 301 -56.34 2.37 -10.79
C LYS A 301 -55.06 2.83 -10.09
N CYS A 302 -54.22 3.59 -10.78
CA CYS A 302 -53.08 4.20 -10.11
C CYS A 302 -53.57 5.25 -9.10
N GLY A 303 -53.02 5.20 -7.89
CA GLY A 303 -53.35 6.15 -6.83
C GLY A 303 -52.39 6.07 -5.65
N TRP A 304 -52.50 7.03 -4.74
CA TRP A 304 -51.68 7.08 -3.52
C TRP A 304 -52.10 5.97 -2.54
N SER A 305 -51.18 5.07 -2.23
CA SER A 305 -51.35 4.05 -1.20
C SER A 305 -50.66 4.50 0.09
N ALA A 306 -51.47 4.94 1.06
CA ALA A 306 -50.99 5.28 2.40
C ALA A 306 -50.13 4.18 3.07
N PRO A 307 -50.49 2.88 3.05
CA PRO A 307 -49.65 1.85 3.67
C PRO A 307 -48.32 1.60 2.93
N ALA A 308 -48.26 1.87 1.62
CA ALA A 308 -47.00 1.81 0.86
C ALA A 308 -46.21 3.13 0.91
N SER A 309 -46.83 4.24 1.34
CA SER A 309 -46.32 5.61 1.19
C SER A 309 -45.85 5.95 -0.24
N ALA A 310 -46.55 5.38 -1.23
CA ALA A 310 -46.19 5.46 -2.64
C ALA A 310 -47.41 5.33 -3.56
N PHE A 311 -47.26 5.77 -4.81
CA PHE A 311 -48.22 5.53 -5.88
C PHE A 311 -48.16 4.07 -6.34
N SER A 312 -49.32 3.43 -6.39
CA SER A 312 -49.48 2.01 -6.76
C SER A 312 -50.89 1.74 -7.29
N CYS A 313 -51.15 0.52 -7.73
CA CYS A 313 -52.47 0.11 -8.21
C CYS A 313 -53.37 -0.25 -7.02
N ILE A 314 -54.32 0.65 -6.70
CA ILE A 314 -55.24 0.53 -5.56
C ILE A 314 -56.68 0.24 -5.99
#